data_AF-A0A6L6YA13-F1
#
_entry.id   AF-A0A6L6YA13-F1
#
_cell.length_a   1.000
_cell.length_b   1.000
_cell.length_c   1.000
_cell.angle_alpha   90.00
_cell.angle_beta   90.00
_cell.angle_gamma   90.00
#
_symmetry.space_group_name_H-M   'P 1'
#
loop_
_entity.id
_entity.type
_entity.pdbx_description
1 polymer ?
#
loop_
_entity_poly.entity_id
_entity_poly.type
_entity_poly.pdbx_seq_one_letter_code
_entity_poly.pdbx_strand_id
1 'polypeptide(L)'
;MTTRLTLWRQLFTEHPRVLLANDAFTVTAFRYASGVEGLRVENSRGQLVILPWLGQMIWDAEFDGHDLTMRNMFREPKLATEVVATYGCFAFHSGLLANGCPSPEDVHPLHGEMACAAMDEAWLELEGESLRVTGRYEYVMGFGHRYQAQPAVVLHKESALFDIHMAVTNLASVAMPLQYMCHMNYAYVAGASFSQNIPDDALALRESIPGHVHPTEQWLAFNRRILQGEASLDVLNEPHYYDPEIVFFADRLDRYTDRPEFRMTAPDGTTFITRFSSAELNYVTRWILYNGDQQVAAFALPATCRPEGFLAAQRNGSLISLAPQEIRTFSVTTGIGG
;
A
#
# COMPACT_ATOMS: atom_id res chain seq x y z
N MET A 1 16.95 21.62 10.71
CA MET A 1 16.71 21.25 12.12
C MET A 1 15.36 20.57 12.15
N THR A 2 15.30 19.32 12.60
CA THR A 2 14.06 18.55 12.67
C THR A 2 13.37 18.81 14.00
N THR A 3 12.09 19.19 13.97
CA THR A 3 11.25 19.29 15.17
C THR A 3 10.48 18.01 15.35
N ARG A 4 10.64 17.33 16.49
CA ARG A 4 9.93 16.08 16.82
C ARG A 4 8.82 16.33 17.83
N LEU A 5 7.62 15.82 17.56
CA LEU A 5 6.48 15.81 18.48
C LEU A 5 6.00 14.36 18.71
N THR A 6 6.24 13.82 19.90
CA THR A 6 5.77 12.48 20.27
C THR A 6 4.24 12.44 20.39
N LEU A 7 3.62 11.41 19.80
CA LEU A 7 2.19 11.17 19.91
C LEU A 7 1.90 10.23 21.08
N TRP A 8 0.87 10.56 21.84
CA TRP A 8 0.39 9.76 22.96
C TRP A 8 -1.07 9.41 22.71
N ARG A 9 -1.46 8.15 22.91
CA ARG A 9 -2.85 7.67 22.66
C ARG A 9 -3.91 8.49 23.41
N GLN A 10 -3.55 9.06 24.56
CA GLN A 10 -4.41 9.91 25.39
C GLN A 10 -4.81 11.23 24.72
N LEU A 11 -4.09 11.65 23.68
CA LEU A 11 -4.45 12.84 22.89
C LEU A 11 -5.64 12.58 21.95
N PHE A 12 -5.97 11.32 21.68
CA PHE A 12 -6.96 10.90 20.70
C PHE A 12 -8.28 10.61 21.39
N THR A 13 -9.26 11.47 21.17
CA THR A 13 -10.61 11.37 21.73
C THR A 13 -11.66 11.44 20.63
N GLU A 14 -12.90 11.07 20.91
CA GLU A 14 -14.02 11.23 19.98
C GLU A 14 -14.23 12.69 19.54
N HIS A 15 -13.83 13.64 20.39
CA HIS A 15 -13.72 15.05 20.02
C HIS A 15 -12.37 15.32 19.35
N PRO A 16 -12.31 15.72 18.07
CA PRO A 16 -11.07 16.01 17.38
C PRO A 16 -10.28 17.15 18.04
N ARG A 17 -8.95 17.06 18.04
CA ARG A 17 -8.04 18.06 18.62
C ARG A 17 -6.89 18.35 17.66
N VAL A 18 -6.65 19.63 17.40
CA VAL A 18 -5.48 20.08 16.65
C VAL A 18 -4.24 19.92 17.53
N LEU A 19 -3.26 19.14 17.06
CA LEU A 19 -1.98 18.93 17.71
C LEU A 19 -0.90 19.86 17.15
N LEU A 20 -1.03 20.22 15.89
CA LEU A 20 -0.11 21.11 15.17
C LEU A 20 -0.89 21.91 14.14
N ALA A 21 -0.60 23.21 14.04
CA ALA A 21 -1.06 24.06 12.95
C ALA A 21 0.02 25.11 12.65
N ASN A 22 0.34 25.27 11.38
CA ASN A 22 1.17 26.36 10.84
C ASN A 22 0.67 26.72 9.42
N ASP A 23 1.39 27.59 8.72
CA ASP A 23 0.99 28.06 7.38
C ASP A 23 0.91 26.95 6.32
N ALA A 24 1.61 25.83 6.52
CA ALA A 24 1.71 24.73 5.56
C ALA A 24 0.85 23.52 5.94
N PHE A 25 0.72 23.22 7.24
CA PHE A 25 0.14 21.97 7.71
C PHE A 25 -0.82 22.16 8.89
N THR A 26 -1.86 21.33 8.90
CA THR A 26 -2.70 21.10 10.09
C THR A 26 -2.69 19.61 10.42
N VAL A 27 -2.56 19.28 11.71
CA VAL A 27 -2.61 17.91 12.21
C VAL A 27 -3.66 17.80 13.30
N THR A 28 -4.65 16.94 13.07
CA THR A 28 -5.79 16.74 13.95
C THR A 28 -5.86 15.29 14.42
N ALA A 29 -5.80 15.08 15.73
CA ALA A 29 -5.99 13.77 16.35
C ALA A 29 -7.46 13.56 16.73
N PHE A 30 -7.98 12.36 16.48
CA PHE A 30 -9.35 11.97 16.83
C PHE A 30 -9.45 10.45 17.02
N ARG A 31 -10.58 9.98 17.55
CA ARG A 31 -10.85 8.55 17.73
C ARG A 31 -12.16 8.18 17.03
N TYR A 32 -12.11 7.13 16.21
CA TYR A 32 -13.29 6.54 15.59
C TYR A 32 -14.21 5.90 16.65
N ALA A 33 -15.49 5.69 16.32
CA ALA A 33 -16.42 5.01 17.22
C ALA A 33 -16.00 3.55 17.46
N SER A 34 -15.29 2.94 16.50
CA SER A 34 -14.62 1.65 16.64
C SER A 34 -13.51 1.62 17.71
N GLY A 35 -13.11 2.77 18.24
CA GLY A 35 -12.03 2.92 19.21
C GLY A 35 -10.64 3.10 18.59
N VAL A 36 -10.51 3.02 17.26
CA VAL A 36 -9.24 3.21 16.54
C VAL A 36 -8.84 4.69 16.54
N GLU A 37 -7.57 4.97 16.84
CA GLU A 37 -7.01 6.32 16.78
C GLU A 37 -6.69 6.75 15.34
N GLY A 38 -7.25 7.88 14.91
CA GLY A 38 -7.02 8.50 13.60
C GLY A 38 -6.24 9.81 13.73
N LEU A 39 -5.29 10.02 12.83
CA LEU A 39 -4.53 11.25 12.70
C LEU A 39 -4.76 11.83 11.30
N ARG A 40 -5.52 12.91 11.21
CA ARG A 40 -5.69 13.66 9.97
C ARG A 40 -4.52 14.61 9.81
N VAL A 41 -3.87 14.58 8.64
CA VAL A 41 -2.73 15.42 8.28
C VAL A 41 -3.06 16.12 6.97
N GLU A 42 -3.01 17.44 6.99
CA GLU A 42 -3.57 18.30 5.93
C GLU A 42 -2.51 19.27 5.43
N ASN A 43 -2.53 19.56 4.13
CA ASN A 43 -1.82 20.68 3.51
C ASN A 43 -2.81 21.50 2.65
N SER A 44 -2.31 22.44 1.85
CA SER A 44 -3.16 23.28 0.99
C SER A 44 -3.82 22.55 -0.19
N ARG A 45 -3.42 21.31 -0.50
CA ARG A 45 -3.90 20.51 -1.63
C ARG A 45 -4.80 19.35 -1.23
N GLY A 46 -4.79 18.96 0.05
CA GLY A 46 -5.58 17.81 0.52
C GLY A 46 -5.17 17.30 1.88
N GLN A 47 -5.54 16.05 2.14
CA GLN A 47 -5.41 15.40 3.43
C GLN A 47 -5.14 13.89 3.33
N LEU A 48 -4.51 13.38 4.38
CA LEU A 48 -4.40 11.95 4.68
C LEU A 48 -4.98 11.69 6.07
N VAL A 49 -5.61 10.53 6.25
CA VAL A 49 -5.92 9.99 7.59
C VAL A 49 -5.03 8.79 7.83
N ILE A 50 -4.11 8.90 8.79
CA ILE A 50 -3.15 7.85 9.15
C ILE A 50 -3.56 7.26 10.49
N LEU A 51 -3.44 5.93 10.65
CA LEU A 51 -3.76 5.22 11.90
C LEU A 51 -2.48 4.94 12.67
N PRO A 52 -2.04 5.80 13.63
CA PRO A 52 -0.65 5.80 14.09
C PRO A 52 -0.24 4.50 14.79
N TRP A 53 -1.21 3.75 15.32
CA TRP A 53 -1.00 2.52 16.07
C TRP A 53 -1.58 1.24 15.44
N LEU A 54 -2.07 1.30 14.20
CA LEU A 54 -2.59 0.12 13.47
C LEU A 54 -1.83 -0.02 12.15
N GLY A 55 -0.67 -0.69 12.21
CA GLY A 55 0.27 -0.87 11.09
C GLY A 55 0.83 0.44 10.52
N GLN A 56 0.48 1.59 11.12
CA GLN A 56 0.65 2.92 10.53
C GLN A 56 0.07 3.05 9.12
N MET A 57 -1.05 2.35 8.84
CA MET A 57 -1.72 2.41 7.54
C MET A 57 -2.32 3.80 7.28
N ILE A 58 -2.49 4.12 6.00
CA ILE A 58 -3.24 5.29 5.53
C ILE A 58 -4.67 4.82 5.31
N TRP A 59 -5.58 5.25 6.19
CA TRP A 59 -7.00 4.91 6.10
C TRP A 59 -7.68 5.63 4.93
N ASP A 60 -7.57 6.95 4.85
CA ASP A 60 -8.15 7.75 3.77
C ASP A 60 -7.11 8.67 3.14
N ALA A 61 -7.24 8.93 1.84
CA ALA A 61 -6.46 9.92 1.11
C ALA A 61 -7.36 10.73 0.17
N GLU A 62 -7.31 12.07 0.29
CA GLU A 62 -8.09 13.00 -0.54
C GLU A 62 -7.20 14.16 -0.98
N PHE A 63 -7.13 14.44 -2.27
CA PHE A 63 -6.37 15.57 -2.81
C PHE A 63 -7.11 16.18 -3.99
N ASP A 64 -7.03 17.51 -4.12
CA ASP A 64 -7.64 18.28 -5.22
C ASP A 64 -9.15 18.03 -5.44
N GLY A 65 -9.85 17.59 -4.39
CA GLY A 65 -11.27 17.26 -4.43
C GLY A 65 -11.59 15.85 -4.93
N HIS A 66 -10.59 14.99 -5.13
CA HIS A 66 -10.75 13.59 -5.46
C HIS A 66 -10.46 12.71 -4.24
N ASP A 67 -11.30 11.70 -4.01
CA ASP A 67 -11.01 10.61 -3.08
C ASP A 67 -10.16 9.56 -3.80
N LEU A 68 -8.98 9.26 -3.26
CA LEU A 68 -8.04 8.30 -3.82
C LEU A 68 -8.31 6.89 -3.30
N THR A 69 -9.18 6.72 -2.31
CA THR A 69 -9.42 5.48 -1.57
C THR A 69 -10.45 4.61 -2.29
N MET A 70 -10.22 3.29 -2.31
CA MET A 70 -11.17 2.34 -2.89
C MET A 70 -12.57 2.50 -2.27
N ARG A 71 -13.60 2.31 -3.09
CA ARG A 71 -14.94 2.11 -2.55
C ARG A 71 -14.97 0.74 -1.88
N ASN A 72 -15.47 0.69 -0.65
CA ASN A 72 -15.53 -0.52 0.15
C ASN A 72 -16.72 -0.48 1.14
N MET A 73 -16.92 -1.57 1.87
CA MET A 73 -18.02 -1.74 2.83
C MET A 73 -17.69 -1.29 4.27
N PHE A 74 -16.44 -0.94 4.57
CA PHE A 74 -16.02 -0.50 5.90
C PHE A 74 -16.32 0.99 6.10
N ARG A 75 -17.10 1.32 7.13
CA ARG A 75 -17.44 2.72 7.46
C ARG A 75 -16.36 3.42 8.29
N GLU A 76 -15.56 2.64 9.00
CA GLU A 76 -14.49 3.08 9.87
C GLU A 76 -13.50 1.92 10.03
N PRO A 77 -12.23 2.19 10.37
CA PRO A 77 -11.26 1.13 10.64
C PRO A 77 -11.69 0.31 11.85
N LYS A 78 -11.34 -0.97 11.85
CA LYS A 78 -11.58 -1.88 12.98
C LYS A 78 -10.26 -2.31 13.59
N LEU A 79 -10.24 -2.44 14.91
CA LEU A 79 -9.13 -3.12 15.58
C LEU A 79 -9.11 -4.57 15.10
N ALA A 80 -8.03 -4.95 14.44
CA ALA A 80 -7.85 -6.25 13.82
C ALA A 80 -6.39 -6.68 13.93
N THR A 81 -6.14 -7.98 13.79
CA THR A 81 -4.79 -8.55 13.67
C THR A 81 -4.45 -8.91 12.22
N GLU A 82 -5.45 -8.92 11.34
CA GLU A 82 -5.32 -9.25 9.92
C GLU A 82 -6.06 -8.21 9.09
N VAL A 83 -5.44 -7.77 7.99
CA VAL A 83 -5.94 -6.64 7.19
C VAL A 83 -7.32 -6.91 6.58
N VAL A 84 -7.66 -8.18 6.29
CA VAL A 84 -8.96 -8.57 5.74
C VAL A 84 -10.14 -8.18 6.64
N ALA A 85 -9.93 -8.06 7.95
CA ALA A 85 -10.95 -7.65 8.90
C ALA A 85 -11.10 -6.12 8.99
N THR A 86 -10.27 -5.34 8.28
CA THR A 86 -10.29 -3.87 8.24
C THR A 86 -9.82 -3.32 6.87
N TYR A 87 -10.20 -3.98 5.78
CA TYR A 87 -9.70 -3.70 4.41
C TYR A 87 -10.33 -2.45 3.75
N GLY A 88 -10.58 -1.38 4.50
CA GLY A 88 -11.15 -0.15 3.96
C GLY A 88 -10.13 0.94 3.65
N CYS A 89 -8.85 0.69 3.91
CA CYS A 89 -7.80 1.69 3.88
C CYS A 89 -7.29 2.01 2.47
N PHE A 90 -6.80 3.24 2.26
CA PHE A 90 -6.08 3.64 1.05
C PHE A 90 -4.76 2.88 0.90
N ALA A 91 -3.93 2.79 1.95
CA ALA A 91 -2.65 2.08 1.84
C ALA A 91 -2.23 1.38 3.13
N PHE A 92 -1.58 0.23 2.99
CA PHE A 92 -1.01 -0.53 4.11
C PHE A 92 0.29 -1.25 3.73
N HIS A 93 1.06 -1.63 4.74
CA HIS A 93 2.32 -2.36 4.59
C HIS A 93 2.07 -3.88 4.62
N SER A 94 2.10 -4.51 3.46
CA SER A 94 1.95 -5.97 3.31
C SER A 94 3.34 -6.61 3.41
N GLY A 95 3.52 -7.58 4.32
CA GLY A 95 4.84 -7.99 4.80
C GLY A 95 4.86 -8.24 6.31
N LEU A 96 6.01 -8.31 6.98
CA LEU A 96 7.39 -8.19 6.46
C LEU A 96 8.09 -9.55 6.39
N LEU A 97 7.65 -10.54 7.16
CA LEU A 97 8.17 -11.90 7.11
C LEU A 97 7.60 -12.69 5.94
N ALA A 98 6.35 -12.44 5.61
CA ALA A 98 5.66 -13.02 4.47
C ALA A 98 4.68 -12.02 3.83
N ASN A 99 4.39 -12.19 2.55
CA ASN A 99 3.54 -11.27 1.78
C ASN A 99 2.58 -12.02 0.85
N GLY A 100 1.50 -11.35 0.45
CA GLY A 100 0.57 -11.82 -0.57
C GLY A 100 -0.33 -12.96 -0.09
N CYS A 101 -0.79 -13.76 -1.05
CA CYS A 101 -1.75 -14.83 -0.85
C CYS A 101 -1.04 -16.12 -0.47
N PRO A 102 -1.26 -16.68 0.75
CA PRO A 102 -0.65 -17.95 1.12
C PRO A 102 -1.17 -19.08 0.23
N SER A 103 -0.26 -19.96 -0.19
CA SER A 103 -0.62 -21.30 -0.67
C SER A 103 -1.16 -22.17 0.47
N PRO A 104 -1.79 -23.32 0.18
CA PRO A 104 -2.19 -24.27 1.23
C PRO A 104 -1.04 -24.74 2.14
N GLU A 105 0.20 -24.67 1.66
CA GLU A 105 1.40 -25.02 2.41
C GLU A 105 2.04 -23.84 3.16
N ASP A 106 1.65 -22.60 2.85
CA ASP A 106 2.12 -21.42 3.57
C ASP A 106 1.41 -21.30 4.93
N VAL A 107 2.14 -20.79 5.93
CA VAL A 107 1.64 -20.64 7.31
C VAL A 107 1.73 -19.18 7.74
N HIS A 108 1.16 -18.30 6.94
CA HIS A 108 1.07 -16.87 7.22
C HIS A 108 -0.31 -16.33 6.83
N PRO A 109 -0.81 -15.27 7.50
CA PRO A 109 -2.06 -14.63 7.11
C PRO A 109 -1.93 -13.98 5.72
N LEU A 110 -3.08 -13.73 5.09
CA LEU A 110 -3.13 -12.94 3.85
C LEU A 110 -2.49 -11.57 4.09
N HIS A 111 -1.53 -11.19 3.24
CA HIS A 111 -0.73 -9.96 3.36
C HIS A 111 0.26 -9.89 4.53
N GLY A 112 0.49 -11.00 5.24
CA GLY A 112 1.46 -11.04 6.33
C GLY A 112 1.00 -10.32 7.59
N GLU A 113 1.93 -10.16 8.53
CA GLU A 113 1.66 -9.71 9.90
C GLU A 113 1.71 -8.19 10.11
N MET A 114 2.43 -7.46 9.25
CA MET A 114 2.76 -6.04 9.48
C MET A 114 1.55 -5.12 9.33
N ALA A 115 0.62 -5.45 8.42
CA ALA A 115 -0.46 -4.56 8.01
C ALA A 115 -1.32 -4.05 9.18
N CYS A 116 -1.50 -4.86 10.22
CA CYS A 116 -2.25 -4.52 11.42
C CYS A 116 -1.38 -4.56 12.70
N ALA A 117 -0.06 -4.42 12.56
CA ALA A 117 0.85 -4.42 13.71
C ALA A 117 0.48 -3.32 14.72
N ALA A 118 0.41 -3.68 16.00
CA ALA A 118 0.19 -2.72 17.07
C ALA A 118 1.49 -1.95 17.31
N MET A 119 1.63 -0.76 16.69
CA MET A 119 2.85 0.03 16.79
C MET A 119 3.19 0.35 18.26
N ASP A 120 4.47 0.35 18.61
CA ASP A 120 4.95 0.69 19.95
C ASP A 120 4.99 2.21 20.16
N GLU A 121 5.45 2.92 19.13
CA GLU A 121 5.66 4.37 19.16
C GLU A 121 5.13 5.02 17.88
N ALA A 122 4.65 6.26 18.01
CA ALA A 122 4.32 7.14 16.90
C ALA A 122 4.72 8.58 17.25
N TRP A 123 5.21 9.33 16.26
CA TRP A 123 5.56 10.73 16.41
C TRP A 123 5.50 11.46 15.07
N LEU A 124 5.54 12.79 15.15
CA LEU A 124 5.63 13.70 14.02
C LEU A 124 7.04 14.27 13.93
N GLU A 125 7.51 14.48 12.71
CA GLU A 125 8.75 15.20 12.41
C GLU A 125 8.43 16.31 11.41
N LEU A 126 8.77 17.55 11.77
CA LEU A 126 8.77 18.68 10.83
C LEU A 126 10.19 19.00 10.44
N GLU A 127 10.45 18.99 9.13
CA GLU A 127 11.74 19.34 8.57
C GLU A 127 11.57 20.02 7.21
N GLY A 128 12.05 21.26 7.11
CA GLY A 128 11.88 22.07 5.91
C GLY A 128 10.40 22.22 5.54
N GLU A 129 10.07 21.91 4.28
CA GLU A 129 8.72 21.99 3.74
C GLU A 129 7.95 20.66 3.83
N SER A 130 8.34 19.78 4.75
CA SER A 130 7.75 18.45 4.90
C SER A 130 7.31 18.14 6.33
N LEU A 131 6.21 17.41 6.43
CA LEU A 131 5.68 16.86 7.66
C LEU A 131 5.63 15.34 7.52
N ARG A 132 6.36 14.65 8.41
CA ARG A 132 6.43 13.20 8.45
C ARG A 132 5.69 12.65 9.66
N VAL A 133 4.78 11.71 9.43
CA VAL A 133 4.26 10.81 10.46
C VAL A 133 5.10 9.56 10.42
N THR A 134 5.68 9.16 11.54
CA THR A 134 6.51 7.95 11.61
C THR A 134 6.32 7.26 12.95
N GLY A 135 6.68 5.99 13.02
CA GLY A 135 6.57 5.20 14.24
C GLY A 135 7.55 4.06 14.26
N ARG A 136 7.50 3.28 15.34
CA ARG A 136 8.32 2.08 15.49
C ARG A 136 7.46 0.92 15.97
N TYR A 137 7.75 -0.25 15.43
CA TYR A 137 7.22 -1.53 15.88
C TYR A 137 8.37 -2.53 15.99
N GLU A 138 8.52 -3.17 17.15
CA GLU A 138 9.39 -4.31 17.36
C GLU A 138 8.57 -5.61 17.29
N TYR A 139 8.81 -6.39 16.24
CA TYR A 139 8.33 -7.76 16.17
C TYR A 139 9.31 -8.66 16.93
N VAL A 140 8.81 -9.44 17.89
CA VAL A 140 9.63 -10.37 18.67
C VAL A 140 8.87 -11.66 18.97
N MET A 141 9.46 -12.80 18.57
CA MET A 141 8.95 -14.13 18.90
C MET A 141 10.04 -14.93 19.61
N GLY A 142 9.71 -15.52 20.78
CA GLY A 142 10.70 -16.18 21.65
C GLY A 142 11.52 -17.30 20.98
N PHE A 143 10.96 -17.94 19.95
CA PHE A 143 11.63 -18.95 19.13
C PHE A 143 11.51 -18.65 17.63
N GLY A 144 11.43 -17.37 17.26
CA GLY A 144 11.23 -16.93 15.88
C GLY A 144 12.09 -15.71 15.52
N HIS A 145 11.58 -14.91 14.59
CA HIS A 145 12.28 -13.71 14.13
C HIS A 145 12.18 -12.55 15.12
N ARG A 146 13.11 -11.62 14.99
CA ARG A 146 13.11 -10.35 15.71
C ARG A 146 13.52 -9.23 14.76
N TYR A 147 12.65 -8.25 14.56
CA TYR A 147 12.94 -7.12 13.69
C TYR A 147 12.31 -5.83 14.21
N GLN A 148 12.84 -4.71 13.75
CA GLN A 148 12.23 -3.40 13.90
C GLN A 148 11.66 -2.96 12.55
N ALA A 149 10.37 -2.63 12.51
CA ALA A 149 9.76 -1.89 11.43
C ALA A 149 9.64 -0.40 11.81
N GLN A 150 9.97 0.47 10.87
CA GLN A 150 9.81 1.91 11.00
C GLN A 150 9.12 2.45 9.74
N PRO A 151 7.79 2.38 9.68
CA PRO A 151 7.01 3.02 8.63
C PRO A 151 7.07 4.54 8.76
N ALA A 152 6.77 5.22 7.65
CA ALA A 152 6.47 6.63 7.68
C ALA A 152 5.65 7.08 6.47
N VAL A 153 4.94 8.17 6.64
CA VAL A 153 4.25 8.90 5.58
C VAL A 153 4.71 10.35 5.61
N VAL A 154 5.12 10.89 4.46
CA VAL A 154 5.62 12.27 4.33
C VAL A 154 4.68 13.07 3.46
N LEU A 155 4.08 14.10 4.04
CA LEU A 155 3.32 15.11 3.34
C LEU A 155 4.22 16.32 3.04
N HIS A 156 4.18 16.81 1.81
CA HIS A 156 4.93 18.00 1.40
C HIS A 156 4.02 19.21 1.33
N LYS A 157 4.57 20.39 1.58
CA LYS A 157 3.82 21.64 1.41
C LYS A 157 3.36 21.80 -0.03
N GLU A 158 2.12 22.26 -0.23
CA GLU A 158 1.56 22.63 -1.54
C GLU A 158 1.59 21.50 -2.60
N SER A 159 1.68 20.25 -2.17
CA SER A 159 1.78 19.07 -3.03
C SER A 159 0.58 18.15 -2.87
N ALA A 160 0.07 17.63 -3.99
CA ALA A 160 -0.88 16.51 -4.00
C ALA A 160 -0.19 15.13 -4.10
N LEU A 161 1.15 15.13 -4.11
CA LEU A 161 2.00 13.95 -3.95
C LEU A 161 2.51 13.85 -2.51
N PHE A 162 2.61 12.63 -2.02
CA PHE A 162 3.15 12.26 -0.72
C PHE A 162 4.00 10.99 -0.84
N ASP A 163 4.84 10.75 0.17
CA ASP A 163 5.71 9.58 0.20
C ASP A 163 5.27 8.58 1.27
N ILE A 164 5.39 7.30 0.94
CA ILE A 164 5.21 6.17 1.85
C ILE A 164 6.56 5.47 1.97
N HIS A 165 7.03 5.30 3.21
CA HIS A 165 8.31 4.68 3.51
C HIS A 165 8.15 3.48 4.43
N MET A 166 9.07 2.54 4.29
CA MET A 166 9.28 1.45 5.24
C MET A 166 10.78 1.24 5.42
N ALA A 167 11.24 1.21 6.68
CA ALA A 167 12.57 0.74 7.03
C ALA A 167 12.45 -0.51 7.91
N VAL A 168 13.22 -1.55 7.59
CA VAL A 168 13.22 -2.82 8.31
C VAL A 168 14.63 -3.15 8.74
N THR A 169 14.82 -3.36 10.04
CA THR A 169 16.12 -3.76 10.62
C THR A 169 15.99 -5.16 11.20
N ASN A 170 16.83 -6.09 10.77
CA ASN A 170 16.93 -7.40 11.42
C ASN A 170 17.64 -7.26 12.77
N LEU A 171 16.90 -7.44 13.86
CA LEU A 171 17.44 -7.36 15.22
C LEU A 171 17.90 -8.73 15.76
N ALA A 172 17.67 -9.81 15.02
CA ALA A 172 18.15 -11.14 15.37
C ALA A 172 19.65 -11.30 15.03
N SER A 173 20.25 -12.36 15.57
CA SER A 173 21.62 -12.79 15.25
C SER A 173 21.72 -13.73 14.04
N VAL A 174 20.57 -14.04 13.42
CA VAL A 174 20.46 -14.93 12.26
C VAL A 174 19.77 -14.20 11.12
N ALA A 175 19.95 -14.70 9.89
CA ALA A 175 19.28 -14.14 8.72
C ALA A 175 17.74 -14.25 8.86
N MET A 176 17.04 -13.25 8.33
CA MET A 176 15.59 -13.13 8.38
C MET A 176 15.03 -13.04 6.96
N PRO A 177 13.96 -13.77 6.61
CA PRO A 177 13.28 -13.54 5.35
C PRO A 177 12.62 -12.15 5.33
N LEU A 178 12.58 -11.53 4.16
CA LEU A 178 11.92 -10.25 3.95
C LEU A 178 11.09 -10.28 2.66
N GLN A 179 9.80 -9.99 2.79
CA GLN A 179 8.91 -9.66 1.68
C GLN A 179 8.18 -8.37 2.02
N TYR A 180 8.11 -7.44 1.08
CA TYR A 180 7.39 -6.18 1.29
C TYR A 180 6.63 -5.77 0.03
N MET A 181 5.41 -5.29 0.23
CA MET A 181 4.60 -4.62 -0.77
C MET A 181 3.97 -3.38 -0.13
N CYS A 182 4.15 -2.24 -0.81
CA CYS A 182 3.39 -1.03 -0.52
C CYS A 182 2.02 -1.19 -1.18
N HIS A 183 1.05 -1.68 -0.41
CA HIS A 183 -0.27 -2.02 -0.95
C HIS A 183 -1.15 -0.78 -0.94
N MET A 184 -1.55 -0.27 -2.11
CA MET A 184 -2.39 0.91 -2.27
C MET A 184 -3.69 0.54 -2.99
N ASN A 185 -4.81 0.72 -2.30
CA ASN A 185 -6.15 0.45 -2.77
C ASN A 185 -6.74 1.70 -3.45
N TYR A 186 -6.23 2.03 -4.63
CA TYR A 186 -6.67 3.21 -5.38
C TYR A 186 -8.15 3.12 -5.81
N ALA A 187 -8.87 4.24 -5.72
CA ALA A 187 -10.24 4.38 -6.19
C ALA A 187 -10.37 3.95 -7.66
N TYR A 188 -11.42 3.19 -7.96
CA TYR A 188 -11.79 2.92 -9.34
C TYR A 188 -12.40 4.17 -9.98
N VAL A 189 -11.83 4.64 -11.10
CA VAL A 189 -12.36 5.76 -11.87
C VAL A 189 -12.82 5.26 -13.24
N ALA A 190 -14.13 5.29 -13.48
CA ALA A 190 -14.71 4.83 -14.74
C ALA A 190 -14.13 5.60 -15.94
N GLY A 191 -13.71 4.86 -16.96
CA GLY A 191 -13.09 5.40 -18.18
C GLY A 191 -11.65 5.86 -18.01
N ALA A 192 -11.02 5.69 -16.84
CA ALA A 192 -9.61 6.04 -16.68
C ALA A 192 -8.70 5.11 -17.49
N SER A 193 -7.60 5.66 -18.02
CA SER A 193 -6.60 4.92 -18.80
C SER A 193 -5.28 4.75 -18.04
N PHE A 194 -4.59 3.63 -18.27
CA PHE A 194 -3.27 3.37 -17.68
C PHE A 194 -2.13 3.76 -18.61
N SER A 195 -1.00 4.14 -18.02
CA SER A 195 0.28 4.29 -18.73
C SER A 195 1.45 4.06 -17.79
N GLN A 196 2.61 3.70 -18.34
CA GLN A 196 3.84 3.46 -17.58
C GLN A 196 5.09 3.78 -18.41
N ASN A 197 6.22 3.97 -17.75
CA ASN A 197 7.52 4.17 -18.40
C ASN A 197 8.32 2.85 -18.59
N ILE A 198 7.63 1.72 -18.60
CA ILE A 198 8.15 0.40 -18.99
C ILE A 198 7.33 -0.10 -20.19
N PRO A 199 7.85 -1.06 -20.98
CA PRO A 199 7.07 -1.66 -22.06
C PRO A 199 5.74 -2.24 -21.57
N ASP A 200 4.66 -2.04 -22.33
CA ASP A 200 3.32 -2.53 -21.93
C ASP A 200 3.27 -4.06 -21.81
N ASP A 201 4.04 -4.76 -22.66
CA ASP A 201 4.18 -6.22 -22.64
C ASP A 201 5.00 -6.75 -21.44
N ALA A 202 5.60 -5.86 -20.64
CA ALA A 202 6.18 -6.24 -19.36
C ALA A 202 5.10 -6.57 -18.31
N LEU A 203 3.87 -6.07 -18.46
CA LEU A 203 2.73 -6.40 -17.60
C LEU A 203 2.01 -7.64 -18.13
N ALA A 204 2.23 -8.78 -17.49
CA ALA A 204 1.61 -10.05 -17.84
C ALA A 204 0.40 -10.34 -16.95
N LEU A 205 -0.69 -10.84 -17.54
CA LEU A 205 -1.86 -11.30 -16.79
C LEU A 205 -1.45 -12.46 -15.85
N ARG A 206 -1.95 -12.44 -14.62
CA ARG A 206 -1.74 -13.52 -13.66
C ARG A 206 -2.39 -14.80 -14.16
N GLU A 207 -1.60 -15.87 -14.21
CA GLU A 207 -2.07 -17.21 -14.58
C GLU A 207 -2.59 -18.01 -13.38
N SER A 208 -2.06 -17.75 -12.18
CA SER A 208 -2.48 -18.42 -10.95
C SER A 208 -3.84 -17.91 -10.44
N ILE A 209 -4.59 -18.78 -9.76
CA ILE A 209 -5.86 -18.45 -9.12
C ILE A 209 -5.66 -18.58 -7.60
N PRO A 210 -5.62 -17.47 -6.84
CA PRO A 210 -5.48 -17.50 -5.38
C PRO A 210 -6.63 -18.23 -4.70
N GLY A 211 -6.38 -18.80 -3.51
CA GLY A 211 -7.39 -19.62 -2.81
C GLY A 211 -8.67 -18.88 -2.39
N HIS A 212 -8.63 -17.55 -2.26
CA HIS A 212 -9.80 -16.72 -1.94
C HIS A 212 -10.58 -16.27 -3.19
N VAL A 213 -10.07 -16.53 -4.39
CA VAL A 213 -10.70 -16.15 -5.65
C VAL A 213 -11.61 -17.27 -6.12
N HIS A 214 -12.85 -16.92 -6.46
CA HIS A 214 -13.85 -17.84 -7.01
C HIS A 214 -14.20 -17.43 -8.45
N PRO A 215 -13.52 -18.00 -9.47
CA PRO A 215 -13.73 -17.62 -10.86
C PRO A 215 -15.17 -17.82 -11.33
N THR A 216 -15.68 -16.85 -12.11
CA THR A 216 -16.94 -16.98 -12.86
C THR A 216 -16.66 -17.37 -14.32
N GLU A 217 -17.65 -17.93 -15.02
CA GLU A 217 -17.48 -18.26 -16.45
C GLU A 217 -17.20 -17.02 -17.30
N GLN A 218 -17.87 -15.91 -16.97
CA GLN A 218 -17.70 -14.62 -17.64
C GLN A 218 -16.27 -14.08 -17.45
N TRP A 219 -15.76 -14.13 -16.22
CA TRP A 219 -14.39 -13.73 -15.89
C TRP A 219 -13.35 -14.60 -16.61
N LEU A 220 -13.53 -15.94 -16.59
CA LEU A 220 -12.65 -16.87 -17.30
C LEU A 220 -12.62 -16.60 -18.81
N ALA A 221 -13.78 -16.29 -19.41
CA ALA A 221 -13.86 -15.95 -20.82
C ALA A 221 -13.14 -14.64 -21.14
N PHE A 222 -13.26 -13.63 -20.27
CA PHE A 222 -12.58 -12.36 -20.43
C PHE A 222 -11.05 -12.50 -20.32
N ASN A 223 -10.55 -13.23 -19.32
CA ASN A 223 -9.11 -13.49 -19.19
C ASN A 223 -8.52 -14.21 -20.40
N ARG A 224 -9.26 -15.17 -20.99
CA ARG A 224 -8.84 -15.82 -22.25
C ARG A 224 -8.73 -14.81 -23.39
N ARG A 225 -9.70 -13.91 -23.54
CA ARG A 225 -9.66 -12.85 -24.56
C ARG A 225 -8.46 -11.93 -24.38
N ILE A 226 -8.10 -11.56 -23.14
CA ILE A 226 -6.89 -10.79 -22.85
C ILE A 226 -5.64 -11.55 -23.32
N LEU A 227 -5.52 -12.83 -22.95
CA LEU A 227 -4.37 -13.67 -23.35
C LEU A 227 -4.26 -13.89 -24.87
N GLN A 228 -5.39 -13.83 -25.58
CA GLN A 228 -5.45 -13.94 -27.03
C GLN A 228 -5.24 -12.60 -27.76
N GLY A 229 -5.14 -11.48 -27.02
CA GLY A 229 -5.05 -10.14 -27.60
C GLY A 229 -6.38 -9.64 -28.19
N GLU A 230 -7.50 -10.28 -27.86
CA GLU A 230 -8.85 -9.92 -28.30
C GLU A 230 -9.53 -8.89 -27.38
N ALA A 231 -8.94 -8.65 -26.20
CA ALA A 231 -9.33 -7.63 -25.24
C ALA A 231 -8.06 -7.04 -24.60
N SER A 232 -8.14 -5.80 -24.14
CA SER A 232 -7.12 -5.19 -23.28
C SER A 232 -7.76 -4.59 -22.05
N LEU A 233 -6.94 -4.28 -21.05
CA LEU A 233 -7.36 -3.57 -19.84
C LEU A 233 -6.58 -2.26 -19.71
N ASP A 234 -6.44 -1.55 -20.83
CA ASP A 234 -5.75 -0.26 -20.88
C ASP A 234 -6.66 0.88 -20.38
N VAL A 235 -7.97 0.64 -20.40
CA VAL A 235 -9.01 1.58 -19.98
C VAL A 235 -10.04 0.86 -19.10
N LEU A 236 -10.51 1.53 -18.05
CA LEU A 236 -11.52 1.03 -17.13
C LEU A 236 -12.95 1.24 -17.66
N ASN A 237 -13.33 0.52 -18.72
CA ASN A 237 -14.61 0.71 -19.43
C ASN A 237 -15.55 -0.52 -19.45
N GLU A 238 -15.11 -1.69 -18.96
CA GLU A 238 -15.92 -2.92 -18.92
C GLU A 238 -16.03 -3.49 -17.48
N PRO A 239 -16.60 -2.73 -16.52
CA PRO A 239 -16.62 -3.11 -15.10
C PRO A 239 -17.25 -4.47 -14.80
N HIS A 240 -18.17 -4.94 -15.64
CA HIS A 240 -18.85 -6.23 -15.51
C HIS A 240 -17.93 -7.45 -15.74
N TYR A 241 -16.68 -7.26 -16.17
CA TYR A 241 -15.70 -8.34 -16.30
C TYR A 241 -14.69 -8.41 -15.16
N TYR A 242 -14.70 -7.46 -14.22
CA TYR A 242 -13.62 -7.30 -13.23
C TYR A 242 -13.97 -7.89 -11.86
N ASP A 243 -14.87 -8.87 -11.80
CA ASP A 243 -15.26 -9.62 -10.59
C ASP A 243 -14.99 -11.12 -10.83
N PRO A 244 -14.19 -11.81 -10.00
CA PRO A 244 -13.66 -11.39 -8.69
C PRO A 244 -12.47 -10.42 -8.72
N GLU A 245 -11.50 -10.56 -9.63
CA GLU A 245 -10.38 -9.61 -9.76
C GLU A 245 -9.56 -9.87 -11.04
N ILE A 246 -9.00 -8.84 -11.66
CA ILE A 246 -8.04 -8.95 -12.76
C ILE A 246 -6.68 -8.44 -12.28
N VAL A 247 -5.64 -9.28 -12.45
CA VAL A 247 -4.32 -9.01 -11.88
C VAL A 247 -3.25 -9.12 -12.94
N PHE A 248 -2.37 -8.12 -13.02
CA PHE A 248 -1.18 -8.15 -13.87
C PHE A 248 0.08 -8.02 -13.01
N PHE A 249 1.16 -8.65 -13.44
CA PHE A 249 2.47 -8.57 -12.82
C PHE A 249 3.48 -8.04 -13.82
N ALA A 250 4.38 -7.16 -13.35
CA ALA A 250 5.65 -6.95 -14.00
C ALA A 250 6.79 -7.23 -13.01
N ASP A 251 7.77 -8.00 -13.47
CA ASP A 251 8.91 -8.44 -12.70
C ASP A 251 10.18 -7.81 -13.24
N ARG A 252 11.25 -7.82 -12.43
CA ARG A 252 12.60 -7.43 -12.87
C ARG A 252 12.60 -6.05 -13.53
N LEU A 253 11.91 -5.10 -12.86
CA LEU A 253 11.80 -3.72 -13.28
C LEU A 253 13.17 -3.04 -13.49
N ASP A 254 14.19 -3.52 -12.77
CA ASP A 254 15.61 -3.18 -12.93
C ASP A 254 16.13 -3.29 -14.37
N ARG A 255 15.49 -4.11 -15.20
CA ARG A 255 15.86 -4.28 -16.62
C ARG A 255 15.33 -3.18 -17.52
N TYR A 256 14.30 -2.44 -17.09
CA TYR A 256 13.62 -1.44 -17.89
C TYR A 256 14.00 -0.02 -17.46
N THR A 257 14.04 0.24 -16.14
CA THR A 257 14.34 1.57 -15.60
C THR A 257 14.71 1.51 -14.11
N ASP A 258 15.57 2.43 -13.67
CA ASP A 258 15.90 2.62 -12.25
C ASP A 258 14.73 3.23 -11.46
N ARG A 259 13.85 3.97 -12.15
CA ARG A 259 12.73 4.70 -11.55
C ARG A 259 11.42 4.40 -12.29
N PRO A 260 10.79 3.24 -12.01
CA PRO A 260 9.49 2.94 -12.57
C PRO A 260 8.45 3.99 -12.17
N GLU A 261 7.60 4.36 -13.13
CA GLU A 261 6.50 5.28 -12.96
C GLU A 261 5.27 4.70 -13.65
N PHE A 262 4.19 4.62 -12.90
CA PHE A 262 2.88 4.17 -13.37
C PHE A 262 1.87 5.28 -13.15
N ARG A 263 0.92 5.39 -14.08
CA ARG A 263 -0.13 6.42 -14.03
C ARG A 263 -1.49 5.83 -14.34
N MET A 264 -2.51 6.39 -13.70
CA MET A 264 -3.91 6.25 -14.08
C MET A 264 -4.45 7.65 -14.36
N THR A 265 -4.97 7.87 -15.57
CA THR A 265 -5.49 9.19 -16.00
C THR A 265 -7.00 9.12 -16.12
N ALA A 266 -7.71 9.90 -15.32
CA ALA A 266 -9.16 10.01 -15.36
C ALA A 266 -9.64 10.76 -16.62
N PRO A 267 -10.91 10.58 -17.04
CA PRO A 267 -11.47 11.29 -18.18
C PRO A 267 -11.45 12.82 -18.07
N ASP A 268 -11.41 13.37 -16.86
CA ASP A 268 -11.31 14.81 -16.59
C ASP A 268 -9.87 15.36 -16.72
N GLY A 269 -8.89 14.49 -16.98
CA GLY A 269 -7.47 14.82 -17.10
C GLY A 269 -6.66 14.63 -15.81
N THR A 270 -7.31 14.36 -14.67
CA THR A 270 -6.62 14.11 -13.40
C THR A 270 -5.73 12.89 -13.52
N THR A 271 -4.46 13.02 -13.16
CA THR A 271 -3.48 11.93 -13.28
C THR A 271 -3.01 11.47 -11.92
N PHE A 272 -3.34 10.24 -11.54
CA PHE A 272 -2.78 9.57 -10.37
C PHE A 272 -1.43 8.96 -10.73
N ILE A 273 -0.46 9.04 -9.83
CA ILE A 273 0.93 8.63 -10.10
C ILE A 273 1.44 7.74 -8.97
N THR A 274 2.23 6.73 -9.34
CA THR A 274 3.05 5.94 -8.41
C THR A 274 4.47 5.81 -8.96
N ARG A 275 5.47 6.22 -8.17
CA ARG A 275 6.91 6.17 -8.51
C ARG A 275 7.71 5.55 -7.38
N PHE A 276 8.75 4.81 -7.74
CA PHE A 276 9.63 4.16 -6.77
C PHE A 276 10.99 3.83 -7.42
N SER A 277 11.91 3.29 -6.62
CA SER A 277 13.20 2.78 -7.08
C SER A 277 13.10 1.28 -7.39
N SER A 278 13.51 0.84 -8.58
CA SER A 278 13.53 -0.60 -8.91
C SER A 278 14.60 -1.38 -8.14
N ALA A 279 15.62 -0.68 -7.60
CA ALA A 279 16.60 -1.26 -6.69
C ALA A 279 16.00 -1.62 -5.31
N GLU A 280 14.93 -0.93 -4.90
CA GLU A 280 14.21 -1.20 -3.65
C GLU A 280 13.04 -2.17 -3.88
N LEU A 281 12.27 -1.94 -4.96
CA LEU A 281 11.03 -2.63 -5.27
C LEU A 281 11.08 -3.08 -6.74
N ASN A 282 11.49 -4.33 -6.96
CA ASN A 282 11.78 -4.84 -8.31
C ASN A 282 10.61 -5.54 -8.99
N TYR A 283 9.42 -5.50 -8.36
CA TYR A 283 8.19 -6.10 -8.83
C TYR A 283 7.05 -5.10 -8.66
N VAL A 284 6.02 -5.21 -9.51
CA VAL A 284 4.79 -4.43 -9.37
C VAL A 284 3.59 -5.31 -9.72
N THR A 285 2.51 -5.13 -8.97
CA THR A 285 1.21 -5.73 -9.28
C THR A 285 0.22 -4.64 -9.67
N ARG A 286 -0.55 -4.86 -10.73
CA ARG A 286 -1.78 -4.11 -11.01
C ARG A 286 -2.95 -4.98 -10.60
N TRP A 287 -3.82 -4.49 -9.73
CA TRP A 287 -4.97 -5.23 -9.20
C TRP A 287 -6.25 -4.42 -9.38
N ILE A 288 -7.17 -4.96 -10.19
CA ILE A 288 -8.43 -4.30 -10.56
C ILE A 288 -9.57 -5.21 -10.11
N LEU A 289 -10.50 -4.66 -9.34
CA LEU A 289 -11.71 -5.35 -8.91
C LEU A 289 -12.89 -4.40 -8.96
N TYR A 290 -14.00 -4.86 -9.53
CA TYR A 290 -15.24 -4.09 -9.56
C TYR A 290 -16.45 -4.98 -9.29
N ASN A 291 -17.05 -4.84 -8.11
CA ASN A 291 -18.34 -5.43 -7.78
C ASN A 291 -19.18 -4.48 -6.91
N GLY A 292 -20.27 -5.01 -6.33
CA GLY A 292 -21.21 -4.21 -5.52
C GLY A 292 -20.62 -3.73 -4.19
N ASP A 293 -19.68 -4.49 -3.63
CA ASP A 293 -19.12 -4.26 -2.29
C ASP A 293 -17.78 -3.53 -2.34
N GLN A 294 -17.00 -3.73 -3.39
CA GLN A 294 -15.65 -3.22 -3.55
C GLN A 294 -15.40 -2.73 -4.98
N GLN A 295 -14.76 -1.56 -5.11
CA GLN A 295 -14.36 -0.99 -6.41
C GLN A 295 -12.99 -0.35 -6.28
N VAL A 296 -12.00 -0.95 -6.94
CA VAL A 296 -10.59 -0.61 -6.81
C VAL A 296 -9.88 -0.70 -8.16
N ALA A 297 -8.98 0.24 -8.37
CA ALA A 297 -8.05 0.27 -9.49
C ALA A 297 -6.64 0.53 -8.98
N ALA A 298 -6.08 -0.46 -8.26
CA ALA A 298 -4.70 -0.42 -7.79
C ALA A 298 -3.75 -0.58 -9.00
N PHE A 299 -3.48 0.54 -9.67
CA PHE A 299 -2.78 0.56 -10.96
C PHE A 299 -1.28 0.19 -10.86
N ALA A 300 -0.71 0.32 -9.66
CA ALA A 300 0.63 -0.12 -9.31
C ALA A 300 0.77 -0.38 -7.81
N LEU A 301 1.15 -1.60 -7.45
CA LEU A 301 1.50 -2.07 -6.10
C LEU A 301 2.98 -2.47 -6.09
N PRO A 302 3.90 -1.54 -5.75
CA PRO A 302 5.33 -1.80 -5.77
C PRO A 302 5.72 -2.79 -4.67
N ALA A 303 6.55 -3.78 -5.02
CA ALA A 303 6.88 -4.88 -4.12
C ALA A 303 8.29 -5.46 -4.36
N THR A 304 8.76 -6.22 -3.38
CA THR A 304 10.00 -7.02 -3.49
C THR A 304 9.79 -8.35 -4.22
N CYS A 305 8.54 -8.78 -4.37
CA CYS A 305 8.13 -10.06 -4.97
C CYS A 305 6.65 -10.01 -5.39
N ARG A 306 6.21 -11.01 -6.17
CA ARG A 306 4.79 -11.20 -6.51
C ARG A 306 3.96 -11.55 -5.27
N PRO A 307 2.64 -11.26 -5.25
CA PRO A 307 1.75 -11.52 -4.12
C PRO A 307 1.26 -12.98 -4.05
N GLU A 308 2.10 -13.95 -4.41
CA GLU A 308 1.75 -15.38 -4.51
C GLU A 308 2.17 -16.21 -3.29
N GLY A 309 2.51 -15.55 -2.18
CA GLY A 309 2.90 -16.19 -0.93
C GLY A 309 4.40 -16.37 -0.75
N PHE A 310 4.78 -16.80 0.45
CA PHE A 310 6.18 -16.95 0.86
C PHE A 310 6.90 -18.04 0.07
N LEU A 311 6.31 -19.23 -0.03
CA LEU A 311 6.94 -20.36 -0.71
C LEU A 311 7.10 -20.10 -2.23
N ALA A 312 6.18 -19.35 -2.84
CA ALA A 312 6.33 -18.94 -4.25
C ALA A 312 7.54 -18.00 -4.44
N ALA A 313 7.68 -17.00 -3.57
CA ALA A 313 8.82 -16.09 -3.58
C ALA A 313 10.15 -16.81 -3.31
N GLN A 314 10.15 -17.83 -2.45
CA GLN A 314 11.33 -18.66 -2.21
C GLN A 314 11.71 -19.46 -3.47
N ARG A 315 10.74 -20.15 -4.09
CA ARG A 315 10.98 -20.98 -5.29
C ARG A 315 11.47 -20.18 -6.49
N ASN A 316 10.97 -18.95 -6.68
CA ASN A 316 11.36 -18.10 -7.80
C ASN A 316 12.58 -17.20 -7.50
N GLY A 317 13.17 -17.30 -6.30
CA GLY A 317 14.36 -16.55 -5.91
C GLY A 317 14.14 -15.06 -5.62
N SER A 318 12.90 -14.63 -5.38
CA SER A 318 12.56 -13.24 -5.01
C SER A 318 12.49 -12.99 -3.51
N LEU A 319 12.52 -14.05 -2.68
CA LEU A 319 12.58 -13.92 -1.22
C LEU A 319 13.91 -13.28 -0.80
N ILE A 320 13.85 -12.11 -0.15
CA ILE A 320 15.05 -11.43 0.36
C ILE A 320 15.49 -12.13 1.65
N SER A 321 16.80 -12.31 1.81
CA SER A 321 17.42 -12.72 3.08
C SER A 321 18.14 -11.52 3.68
N LEU A 322 17.64 -11.01 4.80
CA LEU A 322 18.18 -9.86 5.53
C LEU A 322 19.16 -10.34 6.59
N ALA A 323 20.44 -9.99 6.46
CA ALA A 323 21.49 -10.38 7.40
C ALA A 323 21.29 -9.74 8.79
N PRO A 324 21.90 -10.27 9.86
CA PRO A 324 21.87 -9.66 11.18
C PRO A 324 22.29 -8.19 11.15
N GLN A 325 21.51 -7.32 11.80
CA GLN A 325 21.70 -5.86 11.84
C GLN A 325 21.60 -5.14 10.49
N GLU A 326 21.30 -5.86 9.41
CA GLU A 326 21.09 -5.25 8.11
C GLU A 326 19.77 -4.47 8.09
N ILE A 327 19.80 -3.33 7.41
CA ILE A 327 18.65 -2.46 7.19
C ILE A 327 18.29 -2.49 5.71
N ARG A 328 17.00 -2.62 5.42
CA ARG A 328 16.42 -2.37 4.09
C ARG A 328 15.41 -1.25 4.19
N THR A 329 15.42 -0.38 3.17
CA THR A 329 14.50 0.76 3.07
C THR A 329 13.74 0.69 1.76
N PHE A 330 12.50 1.13 1.80
CA PHE A 330 11.60 1.18 0.66
C PHE A 330 10.90 2.53 0.64
N SER A 331 10.81 3.14 -0.53
CA SER A 331 10.19 4.45 -0.75
C SER A 331 9.26 4.41 -1.96
N VAL A 332 8.05 4.92 -1.78
CA VAL A 332 7.06 5.07 -2.85
C VAL A 332 6.50 6.50 -2.78
N THR A 333 6.57 7.24 -3.89
CA THR A 333 5.88 8.52 -4.04
C THR A 333 4.57 8.29 -4.79
N THR A 334 3.47 8.79 -4.26
CA THR A 334 2.15 8.60 -4.86
C THR A 334 1.20 9.78 -4.61
N GLY A 335 0.08 9.85 -5.33
CA GLY A 335 -0.89 10.94 -5.25
C GLY A 335 -1.34 11.45 -6.62
N ILE A 336 -1.74 12.73 -6.70
CA ILE A 336 -2.14 13.38 -7.95
C ILE A 336 -0.95 14.16 -8.51
N GLY A 337 -0.61 13.88 -9.78
CA GLY A 337 0.38 14.62 -10.55
C GLY A 337 -0.18 15.94 -11.04
N GLY A 338 0.58 17.02 -10.82
CA GLY A 338 0.31 18.35 -11.37
C GLY A 338 0.84 18.57 -12.78
#